data_AF-A0A4Q4WX37-F1
#
_entry.id   AF-A0A4Q4WX37-F1
#
_cell.length_a   1.000
_cell.length_b   1.000
_cell.length_c   1.000
_cell.angle_alpha   90.00
_cell.angle_beta   90.00
_cell.angle_gamma   90.00
#
_symmetry.space_group_name_H-M   'P 1'
#
loop_
_entity.id
_entity.type
_entity.pdbx_description
1 polymer ?
#
loop_
_entity_poly.entity_id
_entity_poly.type
_entity_poly.pdbx_seq_one_letter_code
_entity_poly.pdbx_strand_id
1 'polypeptide(L)'
;MSTHASFRQRQDGTGTAPLPHVEGLEMDQMSNTESHPSIVEPVQSAVPRRRRTRNDHFEVPNSIVQASDRELKDDARKFAITSLKLDDYQVERFVRAALVAKDSRVYDLVARGEPGYENRNLPVTLQPDEMAALRDEKDRLFSERGILMVNVCVAIAAFLQGHVQSSINGASPFEYDLGFHDSQACSEVATRSHWELGATNAVPYLTSALLGCWVSMPVNDRLGRRGAMIASAVLVLVSSLASGLCLIVERRHRWKVLAAIRVVNGLGE
;
A
#
# COMPACT_ATOMS: atom_id res chain seq x y z
N MET A 1 -8.44 51.67 -26.17
CA MET A 1 -8.79 50.34 -26.69
C MET A 1 -9.31 49.51 -25.53
N SER A 2 -10.53 49.01 -25.69
CA SER A 2 -11.31 48.29 -24.69
C SER A 2 -10.92 46.82 -24.65
N THR A 3 -10.79 46.23 -23.46
CA THR A 3 -11.24 44.85 -23.20
C THR A 3 -11.43 44.62 -21.70
N HIS A 4 -12.65 44.23 -21.38
CA HIS A 4 -13.19 43.82 -20.09
C HIS A 4 -12.51 42.58 -19.49
N ALA A 5 -12.34 42.57 -18.17
CA ALA A 5 -12.47 41.35 -17.36
C ALA A 5 -13.03 41.71 -15.98
N SER A 6 -14.29 41.35 -15.73
CA SER A 6 -14.92 41.32 -14.43
C SER A 6 -15.39 39.90 -14.19
N PHE A 7 -15.04 39.30 -13.07
CA PHE A 7 -16.00 38.47 -12.32
C PHE A 7 -15.61 38.47 -10.84
N ARG A 8 -16.61 38.77 -10.01
CA ARG A 8 -16.56 39.12 -8.59
C ARG A 8 -17.16 37.97 -7.79
N GLN A 9 -16.55 37.64 -6.64
CA GLN A 9 -17.12 36.81 -5.58
C GLN A 9 -18.47 37.34 -5.07
N ARG A 10 -19.42 36.43 -4.78
CA ARG A 10 -20.52 36.66 -3.81
C ARG A 10 -21.03 35.29 -3.32
N GLN A 11 -20.75 34.89 -2.08
CA GLN A 11 -21.43 35.18 -0.80
C GLN A 11 -22.80 34.49 -0.65
N ASP A 12 -22.84 33.62 0.35
CA ASP A 12 -23.96 32.84 0.85
C ASP A 12 -25.11 33.72 1.36
N GLY A 13 -26.35 33.22 1.21
CA GLY A 13 -27.56 33.84 1.73
C GLY A 13 -28.59 32.79 2.13
N THR A 14 -28.85 32.72 3.43
CA THR A 14 -29.95 32.02 4.11
C THR A 14 -31.32 32.60 3.75
N GLY A 15 -32.35 31.75 3.61
CA GLY A 15 -33.75 32.18 3.51
C GLY A 15 -34.75 31.02 3.46
N THR A 16 -35.74 31.06 4.34
CA THR A 16 -36.79 30.06 4.66
C THR A 16 -37.96 29.97 3.65
N ALA A 17 -38.56 28.77 3.58
CA ALA A 17 -39.86 28.26 3.05
C ALA A 17 -40.99 29.25 2.65
N PRO A 18 -41.94 28.91 1.72
CA PRO A 18 -42.99 27.88 1.93
C PRO A 18 -43.51 27.07 0.69
N LEU A 19 -44.26 25.99 0.98
CA LEU A 19 -45.02 25.08 0.07
C LEU A 19 -46.35 25.69 -0.43
N PRO A 20 -46.93 25.13 -1.53
CA PRO A 20 -48.38 24.97 -1.58
C PRO A 20 -48.90 23.60 -2.10
N HIS A 21 -49.91 23.11 -1.38
CA HIS A 21 -51.19 22.46 -1.76
C HIS A 21 -51.35 21.45 -2.94
N VAL A 22 -51.63 20.20 -2.53
CA VAL A 22 -52.73 19.24 -2.86
C VAL A 22 -53.79 19.63 -3.92
N GLU A 23 -54.12 18.75 -4.89
CA GLU A 23 -55.34 17.90 -4.94
C GLU A 23 -55.55 17.24 -6.33
N GLY A 24 -56.02 15.98 -6.36
CA GLY A 24 -56.38 15.25 -7.59
C GLY A 24 -56.66 13.77 -7.31
N LEU A 25 -57.94 13.43 -7.24
CA LEU A 25 -58.57 12.18 -6.80
C LEU A 25 -59.02 11.30 -8.00
N GLU A 26 -59.30 10.01 -7.72
CA GLU A 26 -60.14 9.02 -8.45
C GLU A 26 -59.48 8.13 -9.56
N MET A 27 -59.32 6.81 -9.32
CA MET A 27 -60.24 5.64 -9.51
C MET A 27 -60.21 5.13 -10.97
N ASP A 28 -60.30 3.86 -11.34
CA ASP A 28 -60.20 2.50 -10.77
C ASP A 28 -60.39 1.58 -12.00
N GLN A 29 -59.72 0.43 -12.09
CA GLN A 29 -60.15 -0.65 -12.99
C GLN A 29 -59.58 -2.01 -12.54
N MET A 30 -60.45 -2.74 -11.83
CA MET A 30 -60.35 -4.16 -11.56
C MET A 30 -60.43 -4.99 -12.85
N SER A 31 -59.63 -6.05 -12.94
CA SER A 31 -60.06 -7.30 -13.58
C SER A 31 -59.55 -8.49 -12.76
N ASN A 32 -60.50 -9.26 -12.25
CA ASN A 32 -60.34 -10.53 -11.54
C ASN A 32 -60.43 -11.68 -12.55
N THR A 33 -59.59 -12.71 -12.43
CA THR A 33 -60.00 -14.12 -12.63
C THR A 33 -58.96 -15.13 -12.07
N GLU A 34 -59.38 -15.82 -10.99
CA GLU A 34 -59.32 -17.27 -10.73
C GLU A 34 -58.03 -18.07 -10.34
N SER A 35 -58.08 -18.53 -9.08
CA SER A 35 -57.56 -19.69 -8.31
C SER A 35 -56.71 -20.86 -8.89
N HIS A 36 -55.52 -21.04 -8.26
CA HIS A 36 -54.80 -22.25 -7.74
C HIS A 36 -54.48 -23.50 -8.63
N PRO A 37 -53.34 -24.24 -8.42
CA PRO A 37 -52.81 -24.71 -7.13
C PRO A 37 -51.28 -24.57 -6.89
N SER A 38 -50.89 -24.87 -5.65
CA SER A 38 -49.56 -24.74 -5.04
C SER A 38 -48.45 -25.56 -5.69
N ILE A 39 -47.33 -24.92 -6.02
CA ILE A 39 -46.01 -25.57 -6.15
C ILE A 39 -45.18 -25.09 -4.97
N VAL A 40 -44.81 -26.04 -4.11
CA VAL A 40 -43.88 -25.82 -3.01
C VAL A 40 -42.50 -25.57 -3.60
N GLU A 41 -42.06 -24.31 -3.63
CA GLU A 41 -40.64 -23.99 -3.82
C GLU A 41 -39.87 -24.31 -2.54
N PRO A 42 -38.66 -24.90 -2.63
CA PRO A 42 -37.86 -25.21 -1.47
C PRO A 42 -37.41 -23.92 -0.78
N VAL A 43 -37.53 -23.89 0.54
CA VAL A 43 -37.08 -22.81 1.42
C VAL A 43 -35.60 -22.50 1.13
N GLN A 44 -35.36 -21.44 0.38
CA GLN A 44 -34.06 -20.77 0.39
C GLN A 44 -33.87 -20.21 1.80
N SER A 45 -32.93 -20.80 2.53
CA SER A 45 -32.49 -20.35 3.83
C SER A 45 -32.28 -18.83 3.82
N ALA A 46 -33.20 -18.12 4.47
CA ALA A 46 -33.17 -16.68 4.55
C ALA A 46 -31.92 -16.24 5.32
N VAL A 47 -30.90 -15.77 4.61
CA VAL A 47 -29.78 -15.04 5.21
C VAL A 47 -30.38 -13.77 5.84
N PRO A 48 -30.22 -13.53 7.15
CA PRO A 48 -30.81 -12.36 7.78
C PRO A 48 -30.26 -11.07 7.15
N ARG A 49 -31.18 -10.14 6.87
CA ARG A 49 -30.93 -8.91 6.14
C ARG A 49 -29.93 -8.03 6.91
N ARG A 50 -28.73 -7.93 6.33
CA ARG A 50 -27.50 -7.25 6.75
C ARG A 50 -27.78 -5.87 7.41
N ARG A 51 -27.49 -5.71 8.70
CA ARG A 51 -27.40 -4.38 9.35
C ARG A 51 -25.99 -3.84 9.12
N ARG A 52 -25.82 -3.02 8.08
CA ARG A 52 -24.55 -2.33 7.78
C ARG A 52 -24.18 -1.45 8.97
N THR A 53 -23.01 -1.69 9.57
CA THR A 53 -22.44 -0.72 10.50
C THR A 53 -21.58 0.28 9.71
N ARG A 54 -21.46 1.50 10.20
CA ARG A 54 -20.87 2.66 9.51
C ARG A 54 -19.39 2.48 9.11
N ASN A 55 -18.72 1.45 9.61
CA ASN A 55 -17.31 1.12 9.34
C ASN A 55 -17.10 -0.06 8.38
N ASP A 56 -18.15 -0.67 7.82
CA ASP A 56 -18.05 -1.79 6.85
C ASP A 56 -17.45 -1.38 5.49
N HIS A 57 -17.07 -0.11 5.31
CA HIS A 57 -16.75 0.44 3.98
C HIS A 57 -15.34 0.12 3.46
N PHE A 58 -14.47 -0.50 4.28
CA PHE A 58 -13.09 -0.87 3.90
C PHE A 58 -12.80 -2.37 4.08
N GLU A 59 -13.82 -3.22 4.08
CA GLU A 59 -13.59 -4.67 3.99
C GLU A 59 -13.28 -5.01 2.52
N VAL A 60 -12.01 -5.28 2.22
CA VAL A 60 -11.59 -5.78 0.90
C VAL A 60 -12.39 -7.07 0.63
N PRO A 61 -13.13 -7.18 -0.49
CA PRO A 61 -13.90 -8.36 -0.79
C PRO A 61 -12.96 -9.55 -0.92
N ASN A 62 -13.13 -10.52 -0.03
CA ASN A 62 -12.26 -11.68 0.05
C ASN A 62 -12.55 -12.61 -1.14
N SER A 63 -11.57 -12.79 -2.03
CA SER A 63 -11.74 -13.55 -3.28
C SER A 63 -11.96 -15.05 -3.05
N ILE A 64 -11.52 -15.57 -1.89
CA ILE A 64 -11.72 -16.99 -1.51
C ILE A 64 -13.12 -17.29 -0.96
N VAL A 65 -13.97 -16.27 -0.75
CA VAL A 65 -15.36 -16.46 -0.27
C VAL A 65 -16.22 -17.21 -1.29
N GLN A 66 -15.90 -17.08 -2.58
CA GLN A 66 -16.64 -17.72 -3.67
C GLN A 66 -16.29 -19.20 -3.85
N ALA A 67 -15.15 -19.66 -3.32
CA ALA A 67 -14.71 -21.04 -3.46
C ALA A 67 -15.48 -21.98 -2.51
N SER A 68 -15.74 -23.20 -2.96
CA SER A 68 -16.33 -24.22 -2.10
C SER A 68 -15.34 -24.67 -1.01
N ASP A 69 -15.82 -25.13 0.14
CA ASP A 69 -14.95 -25.54 1.25
C ASP A 69 -14.01 -26.70 0.89
N ARG A 70 -14.41 -27.56 -0.05
CA ARG A 70 -13.59 -28.67 -0.53
C ARG A 70 -12.48 -28.17 -1.45
N GLU A 71 -12.86 -27.37 -2.44
CA GLU A 71 -11.93 -26.75 -3.39
C GLU A 71 -10.89 -25.88 -2.67
N LEU A 72 -11.34 -25.07 -1.69
CA LEU A 72 -10.43 -24.24 -0.89
C LEU A 72 -9.41 -25.08 -0.09
N LYS A 73 -9.83 -26.23 0.45
CA LYS A 73 -8.92 -27.14 1.18
C LYS A 73 -7.88 -27.74 0.26
N ASP A 74 -8.30 -28.22 -0.91
CA ASP A 74 -7.42 -28.86 -1.88
C ASP A 74 -6.42 -27.86 -2.47
N ASP A 75 -6.89 -26.65 -2.82
CA ASP A 75 -6.05 -25.57 -3.32
C ASP A 75 -5.08 -25.06 -2.25
N ALA A 76 -5.55 -24.85 -1.01
CA ALA A 76 -4.68 -24.44 0.10
C ALA A 76 -3.60 -25.47 0.39
N ARG A 77 -3.95 -26.77 0.37
CA ARG A 77 -2.99 -27.86 0.55
C ARG A 77 -1.97 -27.90 -0.60
N LYS A 78 -2.44 -27.82 -1.84
CA LYS A 78 -1.58 -27.82 -3.03
C LYS A 78 -0.61 -26.64 -3.01
N PHE A 79 -1.10 -25.46 -2.63
CA PHE A 79 -0.28 -24.26 -2.51
C PHE A 79 0.75 -24.38 -1.38
N ALA A 80 0.36 -24.90 -0.21
CA ALA A 80 1.26 -25.09 0.93
C ALA A 80 2.42 -26.03 0.60
N ILE A 81 2.16 -27.11 -0.14
CA ILE A 81 3.19 -28.10 -0.52
C ILE A 81 4.04 -27.57 -1.68
N THR A 82 3.39 -27.08 -2.74
CA THR A 82 4.08 -26.74 -4.00
C THR A 82 4.84 -25.43 -3.91
N SER A 83 4.22 -24.40 -3.33
CA SER A 83 4.75 -23.03 -3.31
C SER A 83 5.53 -22.76 -2.04
N LEU A 84 4.99 -23.12 -0.88
CA LEU A 84 5.58 -22.80 0.42
C LEU A 84 6.52 -23.89 0.95
N LYS A 85 6.47 -25.11 0.38
CA LYS A 85 7.28 -26.28 0.79
C LYS A 85 7.22 -26.53 2.30
N LEU A 86 6.01 -26.43 2.85
CA LEU A 86 5.75 -26.60 4.26
C LEU A 86 5.77 -28.09 4.64
N ASP A 87 6.13 -28.36 5.90
CA ASP A 87 6.01 -29.69 6.50
C ASP A 87 4.55 -30.09 6.70
N ASP A 88 4.25 -31.39 6.77
CA ASP A 88 2.88 -31.92 6.81
C ASP A 88 2.04 -31.30 7.94
N TYR A 89 2.64 -31.09 9.12
CA TYR A 89 1.96 -30.43 10.24
C TYR A 89 1.61 -28.96 9.94
N GLN A 90 2.50 -28.26 9.24
CA GLN A 90 2.29 -26.87 8.86
C GLN A 90 1.27 -26.73 7.73
N VAL A 91 1.20 -27.71 6.83
CA VAL A 91 0.17 -27.78 5.78
C VAL A 91 -1.23 -27.85 6.39
N GLU A 92 -1.46 -28.71 7.39
CA GLU A 92 -2.78 -28.80 8.04
C GLU A 92 -3.16 -27.49 8.74
N ARG A 93 -2.20 -26.84 9.42
CA ARG A 93 -2.42 -25.52 10.02
C ARG A 93 -2.74 -24.46 8.98
N PHE A 94 -2.07 -24.48 7.84
CA PHE A 94 -2.32 -23.56 6.73
C PHE A 94 -3.72 -23.74 6.15
N VAL A 95 -4.16 -24.98 5.95
CA VAL A 95 -5.52 -25.29 5.48
C VAL A 95 -6.58 -24.84 6.48
N ARG A 96 -6.36 -25.05 7.78
CA ARG A 96 -7.25 -24.52 8.84
C ARG A 96 -7.32 -23.00 8.79
N ALA A 97 -6.18 -22.33 8.67
CA ALA A 97 -6.11 -20.87 8.57
C ALA A 97 -6.85 -20.35 7.32
N ALA A 98 -6.74 -21.04 6.18
CA ALA A 98 -7.45 -20.65 4.95
C ALA A 98 -8.98 -20.69 5.13
N LEU A 99 -9.50 -21.69 5.85
CA LEU A 99 -10.94 -21.79 6.16
C LEU A 99 -11.39 -20.69 7.12
N VAL A 100 -10.58 -20.37 8.13
CA VAL A 100 -10.85 -19.25 9.04
C VAL A 100 -10.82 -17.91 8.29
N ALA A 101 -9.87 -17.75 7.36
CA ALA A 101 -9.73 -16.56 6.55
C ALA A 101 -10.90 -16.36 5.57
N LYS A 102 -11.50 -17.45 5.06
CA LYS A 102 -12.70 -17.39 4.20
C LYS A 102 -13.82 -16.58 4.85
N ASP A 103 -14.16 -16.91 6.09
CA ASP A 103 -15.24 -16.28 6.86
C ASP A 103 -14.73 -15.52 8.09
N SER A 104 -13.69 -14.70 7.91
CA SER A 104 -12.98 -14.00 9.00
C SER A 104 -13.90 -13.23 9.95
N ARG A 105 -14.99 -12.65 9.44
CA ARG A 105 -15.97 -11.94 10.26
C ARG A 105 -16.80 -12.85 11.15
N VAL A 106 -17.18 -14.03 10.67
CA VAL A 106 -17.94 -15.00 11.46
C VAL A 106 -17.05 -15.53 12.59
N TYR A 107 -15.79 -15.82 12.27
CA TYR A 107 -14.79 -16.24 13.25
C TYR A 107 -14.46 -15.16 14.28
N ASP A 108 -14.46 -13.87 13.91
CA ASP A 108 -14.33 -12.75 14.85
C ASP A 108 -15.54 -12.64 15.80
N LEU A 109 -16.77 -12.84 15.31
CA LEU A 109 -17.98 -12.85 16.16
C LEU A 109 -17.98 -14.03 17.15
N VAL A 110 -17.59 -15.23 16.69
CA VAL A 110 -17.39 -16.41 17.55
C VAL A 110 -16.30 -16.13 18.57
N ALA A 111 -15.18 -15.56 18.12
CA ALA A 111 -14.08 -15.19 19.00
C ALA A 111 -14.56 -14.22 20.06
N ARG A 112 -15.37 -13.20 19.76
CA ARG A 112 -15.93 -12.21 20.72
C ARG A 112 -17.05 -12.76 21.61
N GLY A 113 -17.60 -13.93 21.30
CA GLY A 113 -18.67 -14.56 22.09
C GLY A 113 -20.05 -13.93 21.87
N GLU A 114 -20.31 -13.42 20.67
CA GLU A 114 -21.61 -12.82 20.32
C GLU A 114 -22.74 -13.87 20.33
N PRO A 115 -23.90 -13.57 20.94
CA PRO A 115 -25.01 -14.51 21.01
C PRO A 115 -25.53 -14.87 19.61
N GLY A 116 -25.65 -16.17 19.34
CA GLY A 116 -26.06 -16.71 18.03
C GLY A 116 -24.89 -17.17 17.14
N TYR A 117 -23.64 -16.89 17.53
CA TYR A 117 -22.44 -17.38 16.84
C TYR A 117 -21.65 -18.30 17.77
N GLU A 118 -21.94 -19.59 17.70
CA GLU A 118 -21.25 -20.63 18.48
C GLU A 118 -20.36 -21.49 17.57
N ASN A 119 -19.26 -22.01 18.13
CA ASN A 119 -18.31 -22.93 17.51
C ASN A 119 -18.93 -24.23 16.92
N ARG A 120 -20.23 -24.47 17.12
CA ARG A 120 -20.95 -25.69 16.74
C ARG A 120 -21.28 -25.79 15.26
N ASN A 121 -21.44 -24.67 14.57
CA ASN A 121 -21.91 -24.65 13.17
C ASN A 121 -20.82 -24.22 12.17
N LEU A 122 -19.53 -24.25 12.57
CA LEU A 122 -18.42 -23.81 11.74
C LEU A 122 -17.55 -24.97 11.24
N PRO A 123 -16.96 -24.86 10.04
CA PRO A 123 -16.05 -25.88 9.48
C PRO A 123 -14.80 -26.13 10.33
N VAL A 124 -14.39 -25.13 11.10
CA VAL A 124 -13.24 -25.18 12.01
C VAL A 124 -13.70 -24.73 13.39
N THR A 125 -13.43 -25.55 14.40
CA THR A 125 -13.61 -25.18 15.81
C THR A 125 -12.36 -24.44 16.29
N LEU A 126 -12.56 -23.22 16.78
CA LEU A 126 -11.48 -22.40 17.36
C LEU A 126 -11.18 -22.83 18.80
N GLN A 127 -9.90 -22.91 19.14
CA GLN A 127 -9.41 -23.05 20.51
C GLN A 127 -9.39 -21.68 21.23
N PRO A 128 -9.36 -21.63 22.58
CA PRO A 128 -9.42 -20.38 23.34
C PRO A 128 -8.24 -19.43 23.06
N ASP A 129 -7.06 -19.98 22.81
CA ASP A 129 -5.86 -19.26 22.39
C ASP A 129 -6.00 -18.69 20.99
N GLU A 130 -6.57 -19.45 20.05
CA GLU A 130 -6.88 -18.99 18.69
C GLU A 130 -7.91 -17.86 18.70
N MET A 131 -8.93 -17.92 19.57
CA MET A 131 -9.91 -16.84 19.76
C MET A 131 -9.27 -15.57 20.29
N ALA A 132 -8.37 -15.69 21.28
CA ALA A 132 -7.64 -14.54 21.81
C ALA A 132 -6.75 -13.91 20.74
N ALA A 133 -6.05 -14.73 19.94
CA ALA A 133 -5.22 -14.26 18.84
C ALA A 133 -6.02 -13.51 17.76
N LEU A 134 -7.20 -14.01 17.38
CA LEU A 134 -8.07 -13.35 16.39
C LEU A 134 -8.60 -11.99 16.89
N ARG A 135 -8.92 -11.89 18.19
CA ARG A 135 -9.31 -10.60 18.80
C ARG A 135 -8.13 -9.63 18.78
N ASP A 136 -6.95 -10.09 19.22
CA ASP A 136 -5.73 -9.28 19.28
C ASP A 136 -5.30 -8.78 17.89
N GLU A 137 -5.49 -9.57 16.83
CA GLU A 137 -5.19 -9.15 15.45
C GLU A 137 -5.98 -7.90 15.04
N LYS A 138 -7.27 -7.84 15.39
CA LYS A 138 -8.13 -6.69 15.05
C LYS A 138 -8.00 -5.53 16.02
N ASP A 139 -7.91 -5.82 17.32
CA ASP A 139 -7.90 -4.78 18.35
C ASP A 139 -6.50 -4.13 18.45
N ARG A 140 -5.45 -4.79 17.96
CA ARG A 140 -4.07 -4.28 18.00
C ARG A 140 -3.42 -4.27 16.61
N LEU A 141 -3.45 -3.09 15.97
CA LEU A 141 -2.84 -2.79 14.66
C LEU A 141 -1.35 -3.16 14.53
N PHE A 142 -0.62 -3.30 15.64
CA PHE A 142 0.80 -3.67 15.70
C PHE A 142 1.04 -4.93 16.53
N SER A 143 0.09 -5.88 16.54
CA SER A 143 0.21 -7.10 17.35
C SER A 143 1.41 -7.96 16.93
N GLU A 144 1.74 -7.96 15.64
CA GLU A 144 2.89 -8.69 15.12
C GLU A 144 4.18 -7.85 15.15
N ARG A 145 5.21 -8.34 15.87
CA ARG A 145 6.54 -7.70 15.95
C ARG A 145 7.19 -7.46 14.57
N GLY A 146 6.81 -8.25 13.55
CA GLY A 146 7.32 -8.12 12.20
C GLY A 146 6.92 -6.84 11.48
N ILE A 147 5.71 -6.30 11.74
CA ILE A 147 5.19 -5.13 11.02
C ILE A 147 5.88 -3.84 11.48
N LEU A 148 6.20 -3.73 12.77
CA LEU A 148 6.90 -2.58 13.34
C LEU A 148 8.29 -2.41 12.70
N MET A 149 9.02 -3.51 12.53
CA MET A 149 10.34 -3.46 11.88
C MET A 149 10.23 -2.97 10.43
N VAL A 150 9.24 -3.45 9.69
CA VAL A 150 8.98 -3.00 8.31
C VAL A 150 8.64 -1.51 8.30
N ASN A 151 7.76 -1.05 9.19
CA ASN A 151 7.38 0.36 9.28
C ASN A 151 8.58 1.26 9.61
N VAL A 152 9.44 0.85 10.54
CA VAL A 152 10.67 1.58 10.87
C VAL A 152 11.61 1.61 9.66
N CYS A 153 11.80 0.49 8.96
CA CYS A 153 12.63 0.45 7.75
C CYS A 153 12.08 1.35 6.65
N VAL A 154 10.77 1.31 6.40
CA VAL A 154 10.10 2.16 5.41
C VAL A 154 10.20 3.64 5.79
N ALA A 155 10.06 3.99 7.06
CA ALA A 155 10.21 5.36 7.53
C ALA A 155 11.65 5.87 7.34
N ILE A 156 12.65 5.04 7.63
CA ILE A 156 14.07 5.36 7.37
C ILE A 156 14.31 5.51 5.87
N ALA A 157 13.80 4.60 5.04
CA ALA A 157 13.93 4.68 3.59
C ALA A 157 13.31 5.97 3.03
N ALA A 158 12.10 6.32 3.46
CA ALA A 158 11.43 7.57 3.06
C ALA A 158 12.21 8.81 3.50
N PHE A 159 12.77 8.80 4.71
CA PHE A 159 13.64 9.88 5.18
C PHE A 159 14.91 10.00 4.32
N LEU A 160 15.56 8.88 4.03
CA LEU A 160 16.77 8.84 3.20
C LEU A 160 16.48 9.33 1.78
N GLN A 161 15.36 8.93 1.17
CA GLN A 161 14.93 9.40 -0.13
C GLN A 161 14.75 10.93 -0.15
N GLY A 162 14.11 11.50 0.87
CA GLY A 162 13.99 12.95 1.03
C GLY A 162 15.34 13.64 1.25
N HIS A 163 16.25 13.01 2.00
CA HIS A 163 17.59 13.53 2.25
C HIS A 163 18.42 13.61 0.96
N VAL A 164 18.41 12.56 0.14
CA VAL A 164 19.14 12.52 -1.14
C VAL A 164 18.65 13.64 -2.06
N GLN A 165 17.33 13.77 -2.25
CA GLN A 165 16.75 14.83 -3.08
C GLN A 165 17.12 16.25 -2.57
N SER A 166 17.00 16.48 -1.26
CA SER A 166 17.35 17.77 -0.66
C SER A 166 18.85 18.07 -0.77
N SER A 167 19.72 17.06 -0.58
CA SER A 167 21.17 17.23 -0.66
C SER A 167 21.64 17.57 -2.08
N ILE A 168 21.05 16.99 -3.11
CA ILE A 168 21.36 17.29 -4.52
C ILE A 168 21.02 18.74 -4.84
N ASN A 169 19.83 19.18 -4.41
CA ASN A 169 19.37 20.55 -4.61
C ASN A 169 20.21 21.54 -3.79
N GLY A 170 20.54 21.22 -2.54
CA GLY A 170 21.37 22.05 -1.67
C GLY A 170 22.83 22.15 -2.10
N ALA A 171 23.35 21.13 -2.80
CA ALA A 171 24.71 21.13 -3.33
C ALA A 171 24.86 21.90 -4.66
N SER A 172 23.77 22.06 -5.43
CA SER A 172 23.81 22.68 -6.77
C SER A 172 24.36 24.12 -6.79
N PRO A 173 24.04 25.01 -5.82
CA PRO A 173 24.64 26.35 -5.75
C PRO A 173 26.16 26.36 -5.52
N PHE A 174 26.73 25.25 -5.03
CA PHE A 174 28.17 25.11 -4.77
C PHE A 174 28.92 24.47 -5.96
N GLU A 175 28.39 24.61 -7.17
CA GLU A 175 28.96 24.04 -8.41
C GLU A 175 30.43 24.40 -8.63
N TYR A 176 30.87 25.60 -8.21
CA TYR A 176 32.27 25.99 -8.23
C TYR A 176 33.09 25.12 -7.26
N ASP A 177 32.70 24.99 -5.99
CA ASP A 177 33.45 24.23 -4.99
C ASP A 177 33.47 22.72 -5.26
N LEU A 178 32.44 22.22 -5.94
CA LEU A 178 32.32 20.86 -6.42
C LEU A 178 33.14 20.58 -7.70
N GLY A 179 33.77 21.60 -8.27
CA GLY A 179 34.72 21.45 -9.38
C GLY A 179 34.08 21.34 -10.76
N PHE A 180 32.84 21.78 -10.93
CA PHE A 180 32.19 21.84 -12.24
C PHE A 180 32.69 23.03 -13.10
N HIS A 181 33.38 24.00 -12.49
CA HIS A 181 33.89 25.20 -13.15
C HIS A 181 35.39 25.42 -12.86
N ASP A 182 36.18 25.63 -13.92
CA ASP A 182 37.64 25.88 -13.80
C ASP A 182 37.97 27.33 -13.40
N SER A 183 37.08 28.29 -13.71
CA SER A 183 37.23 29.70 -13.35
C SER A 183 35.94 30.29 -12.79
N GLN A 184 36.05 31.23 -11.85
CA GLN A 184 34.91 31.98 -11.31
C GLN A 184 34.38 33.04 -12.30
N ALA A 185 35.11 33.27 -13.40
CA ALA A 185 34.76 34.21 -14.45
C ALA A 185 33.75 33.60 -15.43
N CYS A 186 32.63 34.30 -15.61
CA CYS A 186 31.53 33.94 -16.50
C CYS A 186 31.94 34.16 -17.97
N SER A 187 32.49 33.15 -18.63
CA SER A 187 32.77 33.17 -20.07
C SER A 187 32.58 31.76 -20.62
N GLU A 188 31.80 31.62 -21.71
CA GLU A 188 31.46 30.47 -22.60
C GLU A 188 31.49 29.00 -22.10
N VAL A 189 32.35 28.64 -21.15
CA VAL A 189 32.42 27.38 -20.40
C VAL A 189 31.12 27.06 -19.64
N ALA A 190 30.26 28.05 -19.40
CA ALA A 190 28.98 27.90 -18.68
C ALA A 190 28.11 26.77 -19.25
N THR A 191 28.01 26.60 -20.57
CA THR A 191 27.12 25.59 -21.15
C THR A 191 27.54 24.17 -20.76
N ARG A 192 28.82 23.82 -20.91
CA ARG A 192 29.30 22.46 -20.59
C ARG A 192 29.18 22.15 -19.10
N SER A 193 29.52 23.10 -18.23
CA SER A 193 29.42 22.95 -16.78
C SER A 193 27.97 22.75 -16.31
N HIS A 194 27.00 23.43 -16.94
CA HIS A 194 25.58 23.21 -16.63
C HIS A 194 25.08 21.82 -17.08
N TRP A 195 25.54 21.31 -18.22
CA TRP A 195 25.22 19.94 -18.64
C TRP A 195 25.84 18.91 -17.69
N GLU A 196 27.08 19.11 -17.23
CA GLU A 196 27.75 18.21 -16.28
C GLU A 196 27.06 18.21 -14.90
N LEU A 197 26.63 19.38 -14.41
CA LEU A 197 25.86 19.50 -13.18
C LEU A 197 24.49 18.81 -13.32
N GLY A 198 23.76 19.09 -14.41
CA GLY A 198 22.47 18.48 -14.71
C GLY A 198 22.56 16.96 -14.83
N ALA A 199 23.58 16.46 -15.55
CA ALA A 199 23.85 15.03 -15.64
C ALA A 199 24.14 14.43 -14.27
N THR A 200 25.00 15.06 -13.46
CA THR A 200 25.35 14.57 -12.11
C THR A 200 24.13 14.55 -11.17
N ASN A 201 23.19 15.48 -11.32
CA ASN A 201 21.92 15.50 -10.59
C ASN A 201 20.92 14.44 -11.07
N ALA A 202 20.93 14.10 -12.36
CA ALA A 202 20.06 13.08 -12.95
C ALA A 202 20.55 11.64 -12.72
N VAL A 203 21.85 11.44 -12.52
CA VAL A 203 22.50 10.13 -12.37
C VAL A 203 21.86 9.19 -11.34
N PRO A 204 21.51 9.62 -10.10
CA PRO A 204 20.87 8.72 -9.13
C PRO A 204 19.55 8.15 -9.66
N TYR A 205 18.71 9.01 -10.25
CA TYR A 205 17.41 8.63 -10.79
C TYR A 205 17.55 7.70 -12.00
N LEU A 206 18.50 7.99 -12.89
CA LEU A 206 18.80 7.14 -14.04
C LEU A 206 19.31 5.76 -13.60
N THR A 207 20.16 5.74 -12.57
CA THR A 207 20.73 4.51 -12.04
C THR A 207 19.66 3.65 -11.35
N SER A 208 18.78 4.24 -10.55
CA SER A 208 17.65 3.53 -9.95
C SER A 208 16.72 2.95 -11.01
N ALA A 209 16.36 3.73 -12.03
CA ALA A 209 15.47 3.28 -13.10
C ALA A 209 16.07 2.15 -13.95
N LEU A 210 17.36 2.21 -14.28
CA LEU A 210 17.99 1.27 -15.20
C LEU A 210 18.65 0.08 -14.51
N LEU A 211 19.31 0.28 -13.37
CA LEU A 211 20.07 -0.77 -12.68
C LEU A 211 19.34 -1.27 -11.44
N GLY A 212 18.67 -0.38 -10.70
CA GLY A 212 17.93 -0.73 -9.49
C GLY A 212 16.87 -1.81 -9.75
N CYS A 213 16.10 -1.69 -10.84
CA CYS A 213 15.07 -2.67 -11.18
C CYS A 213 15.63 -4.08 -11.49
N TRP A 214 16.82 -4.18 -12.08
CA TRP A 214 17.47 -5.47 -12.39
C TRP A 214 18.11 -6.11 -11.18
N VAL A 215 18.69 -5.29 -10.29
CA VAL A 215 19.38 -5.77 -9.09
C VAL A 215 18.38 -6.12 -7.98
N SER A 216 17.21 -5.48 -7.94
CA SER A 216 16.20 -5.71 -6.90
C SER A 216 15.72 -7.16 -6.83
N MET A 217 15.43 -7.79 -7.98
CA MET A 217 14.95 -9.17 -8.04
C MET A 217 15.93 -10.21 -7.44
N PRO A 218 17.20 -10.31 -7.90
CA PRO A 218 18.15 -11.27 -7.34
C PRO A 218 18.53 -10.98 -5.89
N VAL A 219 18.54 -9.70 -5.47
CA VAL A 219 18.81 -9.34 -4.07
C VAL A 219 17.67 -9.78 -3.16
N ASN A 220 16.42 -9.58 -3.60
CA ASN A 220 15.24 -9.99 -2.84
C ASN A 220 15.13 -11.52 -2.72
N ASP A 221 15.52 -12.28 -3.74
CA ASP A 221 15.51 -13.75 -3.70
C ASP A 221 16.59 -14.33 -2.77
N ARG A 222 17.75 -13.66 -2.64
CA ARG A 222 18.86 -14.14 -1.80
C ARG A 222 18.78 -13.69 -0.34
N LEU A 223 18.43 -12.43 -0.09
CA LEU A 223 18.40 -11.85 1.26
C LEU A 223 17.00 -11.84 1.87
N GLY A 224 15.98 -12.20 1.08
CA GLY A 224 14.58 -12.00 1.44
C GLY A 224 14.20 -10.51 1.49
N ARG A 225 12.90 -10.26 1.57
CA ARG A 225 12.34 -8.90 1.49
C ARG A 225 12.76 -7.98 2.64
N ARG A 226 12.97 -8.54 3.82
CA ARG A 226 13.46 -7.80 5.00
C ARG A 226 14.95 -7.46 4.88
N GLY A 227 15.77 -8.42 4.45
CA GLY A 227 17.21 -8.23 4.28
C GLY A 227 17.52 -7.26 3.14
N ALA A 228 16.79 -7.34 2.03
CA ALA A 228 16.92 -6.43 0.90
C ALA A 228 16.67 -4.96 1.32
N MET A 229 15.58 -4.70 2.07
CA MET A 229 15.26 -3.35 2.56
C MET A 229 16.37 -2.76 3.45
N ILE A 230 16.90 -3.56 4.38
CA ILE A 230 17.97 -3.11 5.29
C ILE A 230 19.26 -2.86 4.51
N ALA A 231 19.64 -3.76 3.60
CA ALA A 231 20.84 -3.60 2.78
C ALA A 231 20.77 -2.33 1.92
N SER A 232 19.62 -2.06 1.30
CA SER A 232 19.36 -0.82 0.55
C SER A 232 19.55 0.41 1.43
N ALA A 233 18.90 0.44 2.60
CA ALA A 233 18.98 1.57 3.52
C ALA A 233 20.42 1.84 4.01
N VAL A 234 21.20 0.79 4.30
CA VAL A 234 22.60 0.92 4.68
C VAL A 234 23.44 1.46 3.52
N LEU A 235 23.21 0.98 2.30
CA LEU A 235 23.93 1.43 1.10
C LEU A 235 23.68 2.91 0.82
N VAL A 236 22.42 3.34 0.88
CA VAL A 236 22.02 4.76 0.75
C VAL A 236 22.63 5.62 1.86
N LEU A 237 22.62 5.14 3.11
CA LEU A 237 23.21 5.86 4.24
C LEU A 237 24.74 6.03 4.07
N VAL A 238 25.45 4.95 3.74
CA VAL A 238 26.90 4.97 3.58
C VAL A 238 27.31 5.84 2.39
N SER A 239 26.62 5.73 1.26
CA SER A 239 26.90 6.57 0.08
C SER A 239 26.57 8.05 0.33
N SER A 240 25.52 8.35 1.09
CA SER A 240 25.20 9.73 1.51
C SER A 240 26.30 10.31 2.42
N LEU A 241 26.80 9.54 3.39
CA LEU A 241 27.92 9.97 4.23
C LEU A 241 29.22 10.14 3.41
N ALA A 242 29.50 9.22 2.49
CA ALA A 242 30.65 9.29 1.60
C ALA A 242 30.61 10.51 0.67
N SER A 243 29.41 10.99 0.30
CA SER A 243 29.25 12.21 -0.49
C SER A 243 29.84 13.44 0.21
N GLY A 244 29.78 13.51 1.54
CA GLY A 244 30.44 14.58 2.30
C GLY A 244 31.98 14.53 2.24
N LEU A 245 32.54 13.33 2.15
CA LEU A 245 33.99 13.12 2.04
C LEU A 245 34.55 13.50 0.66
N CYS A 246 33.69 13.72 -0.35
CA CYS A 246 34.15 14.13 -1.69
C CYS A 246 34.92 15.46 -1.66
N LEU A 247 34.68 16.32 -0.66
CA LEU A 247 35.35 17.61 -0.49
C LEU A 247 36.84 17.48 -0.16
N ILE A 248 37.28 16.32 0.33
CA ILE A 248 38.69 16.02 0.63
C ILE A 248 39.50 15.81 -0.67
N VAL A 249 38.82 15.43 -1.76
CA VAL A 249 39.44 15.18 -3.07
C VAL A 249 39.82 16.49 -3.75
N GLU A 250 40.84 16.45 -4.60
CA GLU A 250 41.24 17.54 -5.51
C GLU A 250 40.03 18.13 -6.24
N ARG A 251 39.89 19.46 -6.23
CA ARG A 251 38.69 20.17 -6.70
C ARG A 251 38.23 19.73 -8.09
N ARG A 252 39.17 19.60 -9.05
CA ARG A 252 38.91 19.18 -10.44
C ARG A 252 38.29 17.77 -10.61
N HIS A 253 38.38 16.92 -9.58
CA HIS A 253 37.86 15.55 -9.62
C HIS A 253 36.62 15.34 -8.74
N ARG A 254 36.25 16.33 -7.91
CA ARG A 254 35.15 16.20 -6.94
C ARG A 254 33.83 15.85 -7.60
N TRP A 255 33.48 16.51 -8.70
CA TRP A 255 32.23 16.23 -9.41
C TRP A 255 32.15 14.81 -9.97
N LYS A 256 33.28 14.24 -10.44
CA LYS A 256 33.34 12.86 -10.95
C LYS A 256 33.15 11.86 -9.82
N VAL A 257 33.79 12.11 -8.67
CA VAL A 257 33.63 11.30 -7.46
C VAL A 257 32.20 11.40 -6.95
N LEU A 258 31.62 12.60 -6.93
CA LEU A 258 30.24 12.83 -6.53
C LEU A 258 29.26 12.10 -7.46
N ALA A 259 29.48 12.15 -8.78
CA ALA A 259 28.70 11.39 -9.75
C ALA A 259 28.79 9.88 -9.50
N ALA A 260 29.99 9.35 -9.24
CA ALA A 260 30.18 7.93 -8.92
C ALA A 260 29.47 7.52 -7.62
N ILE A 261 29.55 8.34 -6.57
CA ILE A 261 28.83 8.07 -5.31
C ILE A 261 27.32 8.11 -5.54
N ARG A 262 26.84 9.01 -6.39
CA ARG A 262 25.43 9.12 -6.78
C ARG A 262 24.92 7.92 -7.60
N VAL A 263 25.76 7.30 -8.42
CA VAL A 263 25.46 6.00 -9.04
C VAL A 263 25.22 4.95 -7.96
N VAL A 264 26.14 4.84 -7.00
CA VAL A 264 26.00 3.88 -5.88
C VAL A 264 24.72 4.16 -5.12
N ASN A 265 24.44 5.42 -4.79
CA ASN A 265 23.23 5.80 -4.09
C ASN A 265 21.95 5.40 -4.84
N GLY A 266 21.91 5.64 -6.16
CA GLY A 266 20.80 5.22 -7.01
C GLY A 266 20.61 3.71 -7.13
N LEU A 267 21.61 2.88 -6.81
CA LEU A 267 21.42 1.42 -6.72
C LEU A 267 20.66 1.00 -5.44
N GLY A 268 20.67 1.86 -4.42
CA GLY A 268 19.99 1.62 -3.15
C GLY A 268 18.59 2.25 -3.06
N GLU A 269 18.20 3.08 -4.03
CA GLU A 269 16.84 3.62 -4.19
C GLU A 269 15.96 2.70 -5.05
#